data_AF-A0AAE6W393-F1
#
_entry.id   AF-A0AAE6W393-F1
#
_cell.length_a   1.000
_cell.length_b   1.000
_cell.length_c   1.000
_cell.angle_alpha   90.00
_cell.angle_beta   90.00
_cell.angle_gamma   90.00
#
_symmetry.space_group_name_H-M   'P 1'
#
loop_
_entity.id
_entity.type
_entity.pdbx_description
1 polymer ?
#
loop_
_entity_poly.entity_id
_entity_poly.type
_entity_poly.pdbx_seq_one_letter_code
_entity_poly.pdbx_strand_id
1 'polypeptide(L)'
;MVVSPESGMARPIVLVDVRTPDEYRTGHKEGALNIPADEVEQRAPQLLPDKNAVILLYCRTGKRADKALETLRKMGYSHVENLHRFEM
;
A
#
# COMPACT_ATOMS: atom_id res chain seq x y z
N MET A 1 12.85 -5.98 -10.53
CA MET A 1 13.69 -6.71 -9.56
C MET A 1 12.82 -7.13 -8.38
N VAL A 2 12.54 -8.42 -8.23
CA VAL A 2 11.82 -8.96 -7.08
C VAL A 2 12.84 -9.25 -5.98
N VAL A 3 12.82 -8.46 -4.92
CA VAL A 3 13.63 -8.75 -3.74
C VAL A 3 13.01 -9.93 -2.99
N SER A 4 13.84 -10.90 -2.66
CA SER A 4 13.57 -12.05 -1.80
C SER A 4 14.91 -12.41 -1.13
N PRO A 5 14.94 -13.16 -0.03
CA PRO A 5 14.06 -13.12 1.16
C PRO A 5 14.86 -13.42 2.45
N GLU A 6 14.81 -12.62 3.53
CA GLU A 6 15.35 -13.11 4.83
C GLU A 6 14.51 -12.68 6.04
N SER A 7 14.15 -13.67 6.86
CA SER A 7 13.50 -13.62 8.18
C SER A 7 11.96 -13.60 8.27
N GLY A 8 11.38 -14.80 8.38
CA GLY A 8 10.31 -15.06 9.37
C GLY A 8 8.96 -15.59 8.85
N MET A 9 8.48 -15.10 7.71
CA MET A 9 7.24 -15.55 7.05
C MET A 9 7.20 -14.78 5.74
N ALA A 10 7.44 -15.44 4.60
CA ALA A 10 7.38 -14.79 3.29
C ALA A 10 5.91 -14.46 2.94
N ARG A 11 5.37 -13.42 3.56
CA ARG A 11 4.05 -12.87 3.21
C ARG A 11 4.23 -12.02 1.96
N PRO A 12 3.29 -12.06 1.00
CA PRO A 12 3.35 -11.18 -0.15
C PRO A 12 3.36 -9.72 0.34
N ILE A 13 4.41 -8.98 -0.02
CA ILE A 13 4.52 -7.55 0.27
C ILE A 13 4.02 -6.79 -0.95
N VAL A 14 3.03 -5.92 -0.74
CA VAL A 14 2.43 -5.12 -1.80
C VAL A 14 2.66 -3.65 -1.49
N LEU A 15 3.39 -2.96 -2.36
CA LEU A 15 3.51 -1.51 -2.30
C LEU A 15 2.25 -0.88 -2.89
N VAL A 16 1.67 0.08 -2.20
CA VAL A 16 0.47 0.78 -2.64
C VAL A 16 0.72 2.29 -2.63
N ASP A 17 0.62 2.88 -3.82
CA ASP A 17 0.71 4.31 -4.05
C ASP A 17 -0.68 4.93 -3.93
N VAL A 18 -0.90 5.72 -2.89
CA VAL A 18 -2.20 6.37 -2.65
C VAL A 18 -2.34 7.76 -3.28
N ARG A 19 -1.43 8.12 -4.20
CA ARG A 19 -1.51 9.35 -4.99
C ARG A 19 -2.49 9.17 -6.13
N THR A 20 -2.75 10.26 -6.85
CA THR A 20 -3.61 10.25 -8.03
C THR A 20 -2.99 9.41 -9.15
N PRO A 21 -3.83 8.79 -10.02
CA PRO A 21 -3.35 8.00 -11.15
C PRO A 21 -2.49 8.82 -12.12
N ASP A 22 -2.75 10.12 -12.25
CA ASP A 22 -1.92 11.03 -13.03
C ASP A 22 -0.48 11.12 -12.49
N GLU A 23 -0.31 11.31 -11.17
CA GLU A 23 1.03 11.32 -10.58
C GLU A 23 1.71 9.95 -10.70
N TYR A 24 0.95 8.87 -10.55
CA TYR A 24 1.48 7.53 -10.73
C TYR A 24 1.97 7.29 -12.17
N ARG A 25 1.25 7.75 -13.19
CA ARG A 25 1.68 7.67 -14.60
C ARG A 25 2.92 8.50 -14.89
N THR A 26 3.09 9.65 -14.24
CA THR A 26 4.30 10.47 -14.41
C THR A 26 5.56 9.83 -13.81
N GLY A 27 5.42 8.94 -12.84
CA GLY A 27 6.53 8.21 -12.23
C GLY A 27 6.15 7.57 -10.90
N HIS A 28 6.33 6.24 -10.82
CA HIS A 28 6.04 5.44 -9.64
C HIS A 28 7.13 4.40 -9.39
N LYS A 29 7.14 3.83 -8.19
CA LYS A 29 8.05 2.72 -7.86
C LYS A 29 7.62 1.46 -8.59
N GLU A 30 8.57 0.74 -9.18
CA GLU A 30 8.31 -0.55 -9.82
C GLU A 30 7.62 -1.52 -8.84
N GLY A 31 6.51 -2.12 -9.30
CA GLY A 31 5.71 -3.04 -8.48
C GLY A 31 4.74 -2.37 -7.49
N ALA A 32 4.67 -1.04 -7.43
CA ALA A 32 3.65 -0.35 -6.65
C ALA A 32 2.29 -0.38 -7.36
N LEU A 33 1.21 -0.67 -6.65
CA LEU A 33 -0.16 -0.56 -7.14
C LEU A 33 -0.69 0.84 -6.87
N ASN A 34 -1.27 1.49 -7.87
CA ASN A 34 -1.94 2.77 -7.63
C ASN A 34 -3.34 2.53 -7.07
N ILE A 35 -3.55 2.97 -5.83
CA ILE A 35 -4.85 2.93 -5.17
C ILE A 35 -5.08 4.28 -4.50
N PRO A 36 -5.68 5.26 -5.20
CA PRO A 36 -5.92 6.57 -4.61
C PRO A 36 -6.71 6.44 -3.32
N ALA A 37 -6.36 7.23 -2.30
CA ALA A 37 -6.97 7.13 -0.96
C ALA A 37 -8.50 7.28 -0.95
N ASP A 38 -9.07 7.91 -1.98
CA ASP A 38 -10.51 8.06 -2.16
C ASP A 38 -11.19 6.78 -2.68
N GLU A 39 -10.49 5.99 -3.51
CA GLU A 39 -11.00 4.72 -4.05
C GLU A 39 -10.52 3.51 -3.25
N VAL A 40 -9.75 3.68 -2.16
CA VAL A 40 -9.14 2.56 -1.44
C VAL A 40 -10.18 1.53 -1.00
N GLU A 41 -11.36 1.96 -0.57
CA GLU A 41 -12.42 1.08 -0.09
C GLU A 41 -12.98 0.19 -1.20
N GLN A 42 -13.04 0.70 -2.43
CA GLN A 42 -13.57 -0.03 -3.59
C GLN A 42 -12.50 -0.88 -4.29
N ARG A 43 -11.27 -0.35 -4.37
CA ARG A 43 -10.13 -0.94 -5.10
C ARG A 43 -9.34 -1.95 -4.27
N ALA A 44 -9.22 -1.74 -2.97
CA ALA A 44 -8.49 -2.66 -2.09
C ALA A 44 -8.97 -4.12 -2.21
N PRO A 45 -10.26 -4.46 -2.14
CA PRO A 45 -10.69 -5.85 -2.22
C PRO A 45 -10.45 -6.47 -3.61
N GLN A 46 -10.35 -5.66 -4.66
CA GLN A 46 -10.07 -6.12 -6.03
C GLN A 46 -8.58 -6.35 -6.27
N LEU A 47 -7.74 -5.48 -5.72
CA LEU A 47 -6.29 -5.47 -5.94
C LEU A 47 -5.51 -6.22 -4.85
N LEU A 48 -6.10 -6.34 -3.67
CA LEU A 48 -5.53 -6.97 -2.47
C LEU A 48 -6.52 -8.05 -1.98
N PRO A 49 -6.70 -9.15 -2.73
CA PRO A 49 -7.57 -10.25 -2.30
C PRO A 49 -7.04 -10.91 -1.01
N ASP A 50 -5.72 -10.91 -0.82
CA ASP A 50 -5.05 -11.43 0.36
C ASP A 50 -5.04 -10.41 1.51
N LYS A 51 -5.96 -10.57 2.46
CA LYS A 51 -6.02 -9.73 3.67
C LYS A 51 -4.85 -9.93 4.64
N ASN A 52 -4.11 -11.03 4.48
CA ASN A 52 -2.89 -11.37 5.23
C ASN A 52 -1.61 -10.83 4.57
N ALA A 53 -1.69 -10.29 3.36
CA ALA A 53 -0.56 -9.65 2.69
C ALA A 53 -0.09 -8.41 3.47
N VAL A 54 1.20 -8.11 3.39
CA VAL A 54 1.78 -6.90 3.99
C VAL A 54 1.61 -5.76 2.99
N ILE A 55 0.75 -4.81 3.32
CA ILE A 55 0.40 -3.68 2.45
C ILE A 55 1.15 -2.45 2.94
N LEU A 56 2.05 -1.96 2.10
CA LEU A 56 2.87 -0.79 2.37
C LEU A 56 2.35 0.41 1.59
N LEU A 57 1.63 1.30 2.27
CA LEU A 57 1.04 2.50 1.69
C LEU A 57 2.06 3.63 1.72
N TYR A 58 2.20 4.38 0.62
CA TYR A 58 2.99 5.61 0.62
C TYR A 58 2.27 6.74 -0.09
N CYS A 59 2.50 7.96 0.40
CA CYS A 59 1.99 9.20 -0.18
C CYS A 59 3.09 10.26 -0.12
N ARG A 60 2.93 11.32 -0.93
CA ARG A 60 3.79 12.50 -0.91
C ARG A 60 3.91 13.20 0.46
N THR A 61 2.87 13.15 1.29
CA THR A 61 2.76 13.90 2.56
C THR A 61 2.27 13.07 3.75
N GLY A 62 2.12 11.75 3.61
CA GLY A 62 1.66 10.86 4.70
C GLY A 62 0.16 10.91 5.03
N LYS A 63 -0.51 12.06 4.95
CA LYS A 63 -1.93 12.23 5.35
C LYS A 63 -2.92 11.31 4.61
N ARG A 64 -2.74 11.13 3.30
CA ARG A 64 -3.62 10.26 2.50
C ARG A 64 -3.37 8.78 2.80
N ALA A 65 -2.12 8.42 3.08
CA ALA A 65 -1.75 7.05 3.42
C ALA A 65 -2.32 6.66 4.79
N ASP A 66 -2.40 7.59 5.74
CA ASP A 66 -3.00 7.37 7.05
C ASP A 66 -4.51 7.06 6.94
N LYS A 67 -5.25 7.90 6.19
CA LYS A 67 -6.67 7.66 5.90
C LYS A 67 -6.90 6.31 5.21
N ALA A 68 -6.06 5.98 4.23
CA ALA A 68 -6.13 4.69 3.53
C ALA A 68 -5.84 3.50 4.45
N LEU A 69 -4.87 3.65 5.37
CA LEU A 69 -4.50 2.64 6.35
C LEU A 69 -5.65 2.36 7.31
N GLU A 70 -6.32 3.39 7.82
CA GLU A 70 -7.49 3.22 8.67
C GLU A 70 -8.63 2.50 7.95
N THR A 71 -8.93 2.87 6.71
CA THR A 71 -9.96 2.19 5.90
C THR A 71 -9.61 0.72 5.68
N LEU A 72 -8.37 0.41 5.29
CA LEU A 72 -7.94 -0.97 5.10
C LEU A 72 -7.99 -1.77 6.42
N ARG A 73 -7.57 -1.19 7.55
CA ARG A 73 -7.73 -1.87 8.85
C ARG A 73 -9.19 -2.16 9.18
N LYS A 74 -10.11 -1.23 8.90
CA LYS A 74 -11.56 -1.45 9.07
C LYS A 74 -12.11 -2.54 8.16
N MET A 75 -11.55 -2.73 6.97
CA MET A 75 -11.91 -3.82 6.05
C MET A 75 -11.37 -5.21 6.46
N GLY A 76 -10.54 -5.26 7.50
CA GLY A 76 -9.98 -6.48 8.06
C GLY A 76 -8.60 -6.85 7.52
N TYR A 77 -7.86 -5.91 6.93
CA TYR A 77 -6.46 -6.11 6.59
C TYR A 77 -5.60 -6.06 7.85
N SER A 78 -4.90 -7.16 8.15
CA SER A 78 -4.13 -7.29 9.39
C SER A 78 -2.75 -6.64 9.32
N HIS A 79 -2.18 -6.53 8.12
CA HIS A 79 -0.82 -6.05 7.89
C HIS A 79 -0.82 -4.87 6.94
N VAL A 80 -1.14 -3.69 7.46
CA VAL A 80 -1.13 -2.45 6.69
C VAL A 80 -0.24 -1.44 7.41
N GLU A 81 0.76 -0.93 6.69
CA GLU A 81 1.72 0.04 7.21
C GLU A 81 1.84 1.26 6.30
N ASN A 82 2.09 2.41 6.93
CA ASN A 82 2.32 3.67 6.24
C ASN A 82 3.83 3.92 6.17
N LEU A 83 4.39 3.89 4.95
CA LEU A 83 5.81 4.11 4.67
C LEU A 83 6.30 5.54 4.97
N HIS A 84 5.42 6.47 5.34
CA HIS A 84 5.86 7.78 5.81
C HIS A 84 6.74 7.69 7.08
N ARG A 85 6.59 6.62 7.88
CA ARG A 85 7.50 6.30 8.99
C ARG A 85 8.64 5.39 8.53
N PHE A 86 9.37 5.81 7.51
CA PHE A 86 10.76 5.37 7.34
C PHE A 86 11.62 6.55 7.74
N GLU A 87 11.83 6.69 9.06
CA GLU A 87 12.99 7.43 9.56
C GLU A 87 14.22 6.64 9.11
N MET A 88 15.06 7.28 8.30
CA MET A 88 16.47 6.91 8.12
C MET A 88 17.30 7.99 8.81
#